data_AF-A0A6D2Y8V5-F1
#
_entry.id   AF-A0A6D2Y8V5-F1
#
_cell.length_a   1.000
_cell.length_b   1.000
_cell.length_c   1.000
_cell.angle_alpha   90.00
_cell.angle_beta   90.00
_cell.angle_gamma   90.00
#
_symmetry.space_group_name_H-M   'P 1'
#
loop_
_entity.id
_entity.type
_entity.pdbx_description
1 polymer ?
#
loop_
_entity_poly.entity_id
_entity_poly.type
_entity_poly.pdbx_seq_one_letter_code
_entity_poly.pdbx_strand_id
1 'polypeptide(L)'
;MEEEASSPGLGCSKPHLEKLTLGITRILESSPGVTEVTIIEKPPAERHMISSWEQKNNCVMPEDVKNFYLMTNGFHMTWSVKLDEHIIPLGSMAINSISKLTQLTQSSMYSLPNAPTLADLEDDTHEASDDQPEKPHFDSRSVIFELDSCNGSGKVCLVYKSGKPALAEDTEIWFLDRALYWHFLTDTFTAYYRLLITHLGLPQWQYAFTSYGISPQAKPKGSEGRSKRGCF
;
A
#
# COMPACT_ATOMS: atom_id res chain seq x y z
N MET A 1 48.53 14.34 -3.05
CA MET A 1 48.36 13.06 -2.34
C MET A 1 46.91 12.99 -1.93
N GLU A 2 46.10 12.38 -2.79
CA GLU A 2 44.89 11.73 -2.33
C GLU A 2 45.24 10.54 -1.43
N GLU A 3 44.35 10.20 -0.50
CA GLU A 3 44.23 8.86 0.05
C GLU A 3 42.73 8.52 0.17
N GLU A 4 42.40 7.23 0.12
CA GLU A 4 41.11 6.78 -0.43
C GLU A 4 39.96 6.59 0.57
N ALA A 5 38.80 6.37 -0.05
CA ALA A 5 37.51 6.01 0.51
C ALA A 5 37.52 5.06 1.74
N SER A 6 36.60 5.34 2.67
CA SER A 6 36.04 4.34 3.58
C SER A 6 34.54 4.18 3.31
N SER A 7 34.18 3.26 2.43
CA SER A 7 32.79 2.92 2.14
C SER A 7 32.19 2.04 3.27
N PRO A 8 31.09 2.43 3.92
CA PRO A 8 30.43 1.58 4.92
C PRO A 8 29.80 0.35 4.26
N GLY A 9 30.03 -0.83 4.83
CA GLY A 9 29.84 -2.10 4.10
C GLY A 9 28.40 -2.61 3.99
N LEU A 10 27.92 -2.81 2.75
CA LEU A 10 26.70 -3.56 2.42
C LEU A 10 26.90 -5.08 2.58
N GLY A 11 27.23 -5.53 3.79
CA GLY A 11 27.63 -6.91 4.08
C GLY A 11 26.51 -7.85 4.55
N CYS A 12 25.65 -7.41 5.49
CA CYS A 12 24.91 -8.35 6.35
C CYS A 12 23.42 -8.57 5.98
N SER A 13 22.71 -7.53 5.55
CA SER A 13 21.24 -7.53 5.51
C SER A 13 20.58 -8.33 4.38
N LYS A 14 21.34 -8.66 3.31
CA LYS A 14 20.82 -9.23 2.06
C LYS A 14 19.84 -10.42 2.22
N PRO A 15 20.11 -11.47 3.02
CA PRO A 15 19.21 -12.63 3.12
C PRO A 15 17.90 -12.36 3.88
N HIS A 16 17.80 -11.26 4.64
CA HIS A 16 16.52 -10.80 5.21
C HIS A 16 15.71 -10.05 4.14
N LEU A 17 16.37 -9.14 3.42
CA LEU A 17 15.80 -8.38 2.33
C LEU A 17 15.27 -9.25 1.19
N GLU A 18 15.97 -10.33 0.83
CA GLU A 18 15.53 -11.28 -0.20
C GLU A 18 14.27 -12.05 0.20
N LYS A 19 14.09 -12.38 1.49
CA LYS A 19 12.85 -13.00 1.99
C LYS A 19 11.69 -12.02 1.99
N LEU A 20 11.94 -10.80 2.48
CA LEU A 20 10.95 -9.73 2.58
C LEU A 20 10.45 -9.30 1.20
N THR A 21 11.37 -9.06 0.24
CA THR A 21 11.04 -8.68 -1.14
C THR A 21 10.73 -9.86 -2.06
N LEU A 22 10.67 -11.09 -1.54
CA LEU A 22 10.52 -12.35 -2.29
C LEU A 22 11.47 -12.46 -3.52
N GLY A 23 12.68 -11.90 -3.40
CA GLY A 23 13.71 -11.90 -4.45
C GLY A 23 13.55 -10.85 -5.56
N ILE A 24 12.61 -9.90 -5.45
CA ILE A 24 12.40 -8.82 -6.43
C ILE A 24 13.69 -8.07 -6.76
N THR A 25 14.57 -7.82 -5.77
CA THR A 25 15.85 -7.15 -5.98
C THR A 25 16.63 -7.75 -7.15
N ARG A 26 16.76 -9.08 -7.19
CA ARG A 26 17.47 -9.79 -8.26
C ARG A 26 16.75 -9.70 -9.61
N ILE A 27 15.41 -9.64 -9.62
CA ILE A 27 14.60 -9.52 -10.85
C ILE A 27 14.78 -8.11 -11.45
N LEU A 28 14.75 -7.09 -10.60
CA LEU A 28 15.01 -5.70 -10.98
C LEU A 28 16.46 -5.50 -11.44
N GLU A 29 17.45 -5.98 -10.67
CA GLU A 29 18.88 -5.94 -11.04
C GLU A 29 19.18 -6.70 -12.34
N SER A 30 18.41 -7.74 -12.68
CA SER A 30 18.52 -8.48 -13.95
C SER A 30 17.80 -7.80 -15.13
N SER A 31 17.02 -6.75 -14.89
CA SER A 31 16.19 -6.12 -15.92
C SER A 31 16.96 -4.99 -16.65
N PRO A 32 17.14 -5.07 -17.98
CA PRO A 32 17.96 -4.11 -18.70
C PRO A 32 17.37 -2.69 -18.61
N GLY A 33 18.19 -1.76 -18.12
CA GLY A 33 17.81 -0.35 -17.92
C GLY A 33 17.31 -0.01 -16.51
N VAL A 34 17.10 -0.96 -15.61
CA VAL A 34 16.78 -0.64 -14.20
C VAL A 34 18.01 -0.09 -13.47
N THR A 35 17.79 0.88 -12.58
CA THR A 35 18.82 1.56 -11.77
C THR A 35 18.23 2.03 -10.43
N GLU A 36 19.09 2.49 -9.51
CA GLU A 36 18.70 3.09 -8.22
C GLU A 36 17.77 2.23 -7.34
N VAL A 37 17.86 0.90 -7.45
CA VAL A 37 17.08 -0.02 -6.59
C VAL A 37 17.47 0.22 -5.13
N THR A 38 16.57 0.85 -4.38
CA THR A 38 16.81 1.36 -3.03
C THR A 38 15.78 0.77 -2.08
N ILE A 39 16.23 0.18 -0.98
CA ILE A 39 15.36 -0.36 0.08
C ILE A 39 15.72 0.32 1.39
N ILE A 40 14.71 0.87 2.07
CA ILE A 40 14.88 1.41 3.42
C ILE A 40 14.59 0.29 4.41
N GLU A 41 15.66 -0.31 4.94
CA GLU A 41 15.59 -1.22 6.08
C GLU A 41 15.01 -0.48 7.29
N LYS A 42 13.91 -0.99 7.83
CA LYS A 42 13.30 -0.51 9.08
C LYS A 42 13.42 -1.62 10.12
N PRO A 43 13.83 -1.32 11.37
CA PRO A 43 13.87 -2.33 12.42
C PRO A 43 12.44 -2.87 12.70
N PRO A 44 12.31 -4.08 13.28
CA PRO A 44 11.04 -4.57 13.81
C PRO A 44 10.34 -3.56 14.74
N ALA A 45 9.01 -3.56 14.75
CA ALA A 45 8.25 -2.90 15.82
C ALA A 45 8.28 -3.78 17.08
N GLU A 46 8.55 -3.21 18.25
CA GLU A 46 8.37 -3.94 19.50
C GLU A 46 6.90 -4.26 19.77
N ARG A 47 6.66 -5.38 20.46
CA ARG A 47 5.32 -5.82 20.87
C ARG A 47 4.54 -4.72 21.61
N HIS A 48 5.22 -3.93 22.46
CA HIS A 48 4.58 -2.85 23.21
C HIS A 48 4.04 -1.73 22.32
N MET A 49 4.68 -1.43 21.18
CA MET A 49 4.20 -0.44 20.20
C MET A 49 2.90 -0.91 19.55
N ILE A 50 2.79 -2.21 19.26
CA ILE A 50 1.57 -2.82 18.71
C ILE A 50 0.45 -2.75 19.74
N SER A 51 0.67 -3.23 20.96
CA SER A 51 -0.34 -3.16 22.02
C SER A 51 -0.75 -1.72 22.37
N SER A 52 0.16 -0.75 22.29
CA SER A 52 -0.16 0.67 22.49
C SER A 52 -1.02 1.24 21.36
N TRP A 53 -0.80 0.81 20.12
CA TRP A 53 -1.64 1.17 18.97
C TRP A 53 -3.03 0.50 19.07
N GLU A 54 -3.10 -0.76 19.45
CA GLU A 54 -4.37 -1.49 19.66
C GLU A 54 -5.21 -0.83 20.76
N GLN A 55 -4.60 -0.52 21.91
CA GLN A 55 -5.25 0.18 23.03
C GLN A 55 -5.68 1.62 22.66
N LYS A 56 -4.82 2.38 21.97
CA LYS A 56 -5.13 3.76 21.56
C LYS A 56 -6.34 3.82 20.62
N ASN A 57 -6.45 2.87 19.70
CA ASN A 57 -7.46 2.90 18.65
C ASN A 57 -8.72 2.08 18.99
N ASN A 58 -8.65 1.21 20.01
CA ASN A 58 -9.69 0.24 20.43
C ASN A 58 -10.08 -0.73 19.29
N CYS A 59 -9.06 -1.40 18.73
CA CYS A 59 -9.15 -2.42 17.69
C CYS A 59 -8.03 -3.45 17.85
N VAL A 60 -8.28 -4.71 17.49
CA VAL A 60 -7.27 -5.78 17.54
C VAL A 60 -6.59 -5.90 16.18
N MET A 61 -5.27 -5.73 16.13
CA MET A 61 -4.53 -5.79 14.86
C MET A 61 -4.53 -7.23 14.30
N PRO A 62 -4.87 -7.46 13.02
CA PRO A 62 -4.79 -8.76 12.35
C PRO A 62 -3.44 -9.43 12.53
N GLU A 63 -3.43 -10.75 12.66
CA GLU A 63 -2.22 -11.50 13.00
C GLU A 63 -1.15 -11.43 11.90
N ASP A 64 -1.53 -11.26 10.63
CA ASP A 64 -0.56 -11.08 9.53
C ASP A 64 0.03 -9.67 9.46
N VAL A 65 -0.79 -8.62 9.63
CA VAL A 65 -0.34 -7.23 9.84
C VAL A 65 0.59 -7.13 11.05
N LYS A 66 0.24 -7.82 12.15
CA LYS A 66 1.02 -7.89 13.39
C LYS A 66 2.35 -8.61 13.17
N ASN A 67 2.37 -9.76 12.51
CA ASN A 67 3.62 -10.47 12.19
C ASN A 67 4.50 -9.69 11.20
N PHE A 68 3.92 -8.98 10.23
CA PHE A 68 4.65 -8.05 9.37
C PHE A 68 5.32 -6.95 10.20
N TYR A 69 4.61 -6.29 11.11
CA TYR A 69 5.20 -5.26 11.98
C TYR A 69 6.26 -5.81 12.95
N LEU A 70 6.09 -7.05 13.45
CA LEU A 70 7.10 -7.76 14.24
C LEU A 70 8.33 -8.22 13.42
N MET A 71 8.29 -8.13 12.09
CA MET A 71 9.42 -8.41 11.19
C MET A 71 10.07 -7.12 10.64
N THR A 72 9.27 -6.08 10.36
CA THR A 72 9.73 -4.76 9.89
C THR A 72 8.72 -3.67 10.26
N ASN A 73 9.15 -2.54 10.81
CA ASN A 73 8.23 -1.45 11.17
C ASN A 73 7.77 -0.64 9.93
N GLY A 74 6.98 -1.26 9.07
CA GLY A 74 6.64 -0.77 7.72
C GLY A 74 7.71 -1.15 6.69
N PHE A 75 7.50 -0.74 5.44
CA PHE A 75 8.39 -1.04 4.31
C PHE A 75 8.56 0.20 3.42
N HIS A 76 9.67 0.33 2.71
CA HIS A 76 9.81 1.28 1.61
C HIS A 76 10.90 0.79 0.64
N MET A 77 10.54 0.66 -0.63
CA MET A 77 11.44 0.26 -1.71
C MET A 77 11.10 1.04 -2.98
N THR A 78 12.10 1.67 -3.58
CA THR A 78 11.97 2.44 -4.83
C THR A 78 12.95 1.92 -5.87
N TRP A 79 12.61 2.07 -7.14
CA TRP A 79 13.51 1.78 -8.25
C TRP A 79 13.22 2.67 -9.46
N SER A 80 14.28 3.00 -10.18
CA SER A 80 14.26 3.85 -11.36
C SER A 80 14.60 3.05 -12.62
N VAL A 81 14.37 3.65 -13.78
CA VAL A 81 14.93 3.18 -15.06
C VAL A 81 15.77 4.29 -15.68
N LYS A 82 16.95 3.96 -16.20
CA LYS A 82 17.73 4.84 -17.08
C LYS A 82 17.24 4.66 -18.51
N LEU A 83 16.65 5.71 -19.06
CA LEU A 83 16.24 5.81 -20.46
C LEU A 83 17.06 6.93 -21.11
N ASP A 84 17.89 6.57 -22.08
CA ASP A 84 18.93 7.43 -22.64
C ASP A 84 19.78 8.06 -21.52
N GLU A 85 19.88 9.39 -21.38
CA GLU A 85 20.59 10.05 -20.28
C GLU A 85 19.68 10.48 -19.11
N HIS A 86 18.41 10.08 -19.10
CA HIS A 86 17.46 10.41 -18.04
C HIS A 86 17.20 9.21 -17.11
N ILE A 87 17.28 9.46 -15.80
CA ILE A 87 16.82 8.50 -14.79
C ILE A 87 15.37 8.85 -14.43
N ILE A 88 14.47 7.88 -14.58
CA ILE A 88 13.03 8.03 -14.37
C ILE A 88 12.64 7.11 -13.20
N PRO A 89 12.21 7.64 -12.04
CA PRO A 89 11.69 6.81 -10.96
C PRO A 89 10.42 6.11 -11.43
N LEU A 90 10.42 4.77 -11.45
CA LEU A 90 9.35 3.98 -12.06
C LEU A 90 8.50 3.24 -11.03
N GLY A 91 9.09 2.65 -10.00
CA GLY A 91 8.35 1.90 -8.99
C GLY A 91 8.60 2.41 -7.57
N SER A 92 7.53 2.41 -6.76
CA SER A 92 7.55 2.74 -5.33
C SER A 92 6.60 1.80 -4.58
N MET A 93 7.17 0.93 -3.75
CA MET A 93 6.44 0.09 -2.81
C MET A 93 6.60 0.68 -1.41
N ALA A 94 5.52 1.13 -0.80
CA ALA A 94 5.54 1.74 0.52
C ALA A 94 4.49 1.10 1.45
N ILE A 95 4.87 0.94 2.72
CA ILE A 95 3.94 0.59 3.81
C ILE A 95 4.35 1.42 5.03
N ASN A 96 3.37 2.15 5.58
CA ASN A 96 3.52 2.99 6.75
C ASN A 96 4.04 2.18 7.96
N SER A 97 4.91 2.81 8.76
CA SER A 97 5.25 2.29 10.09
C SER A 97 4.04 2.35 11.00
N ILE A 98 3.99 1.57 12.07
CA ILE A 98 2.82 1.55 12.98
C ILE A 98 2.55 2.93 13.62
N SER A 99 3.59 3.75 13.82
CA SER A 99 3.48 5.14 14.27
C SER A 99 2.88 6.10 13.23
N LYS A 100 2.83 5.70 11.95
CA LYS A 100 2.20 6.42 10.82
C LYS A 100 0.86 5.80 10.39
N LEU A 101 0.46 4.67 10.97
CA LEU A 101 -0.82 4.00 10.70
C LEU A 101 -1.97 4.76 11.37
N THR A 102 -2.41 5.85 10.74
CA THR A 102 -3.41 6.82 11.23
C THR A 102 -4.83 6.44 10.82
N GLN A 103 -5.81 6.73 11.67
CA GLN A 103 -7.23 6.51 11.37
C GLN A 103 -7.76 7.64 10.45
N LEU A 104 -8.27 7.32 9.26
CA LEU A 104 -8.71 8.33 8.27
C LEU A 104 -9.90 9.17 8.78
N THR A 105 -10.82 8.53 9.52
CA THR A 105 -11.99 9.16 10.14
C THR A 105 -11.65 10.22 11.20
N GLN A 106 -10.39 10.35 11.62
CA GLN A 106 -9.94 11.32 12.64
C GLN A 106 -8.92 12.32 12.09
N SER A 107 -9.27 12.99 10.98
CA SER A 107 -8.52 14.12 10.42
C SER A 107 -8.65 15.38 11.29
N SER A 108 -8.03 15.36 12.46
CA SER A 108 -8.24 16.27 13.60
C SER A 108 -7.80 17.74 13.43
N MET A 109 -7.39 18.15 12.22
CA MET A 109 -7.00 19.53 11.91
C MET A 109 -8.18 20.51 11.88
N TYR A 110 -9.41 20.02 11.69
CA TYR A 110 -10.60 20.86 11.41
C TYR A 110 -11.83 20.51 12.25
N SER A 111 -11.65 19.83 13.40
CA SER A 111 -12.74 19.32 14.25
C SER A 111 -13.50 20.40 15.03
N LEU A 112 -14.20 21.30 14.33
CA LEU A 112 -15.29 22.10 14.88
C LEU A 112 -16.53 21.20 15.08
N PRO A 113 -17.43 21.47 16.05
CA PRO A 113 -18.59 20.63 16.35
C PRO A 113 -19.59 20.42 15.20
N ASN A 114 -19.49 21.21 14.13
CA ASN A 114 -20.36 21.18 12.95
C ASN A 114 -19.53 21.31 11.64
N ALA A 115 -18.26 20.89 11.63
CA ALA A 115 -17.48 20.84 10.39
C ALA A 115 -17.96 19.68 9.50
N PRO A 116 -18.06 19.87 8.17
CA PRO A 116 -18.32 18.76 7.25
C PRO A 116 -17.17 17.74 7.32
N THR A 117 -17.54 16.47 7.31
CA THR A 117 -16.66 15.31 7.45
C THR A 117 -16.53 14.59 6.09
N LEU A 118 -15.78 13.47 6.06
CA LEU A 118 -15.77 12.61 4.87
C LEU A 118 -17.08 11.83 4.68
N ALA A 119 -17.87 11.62 5.74
CA ALA A 119 -19.19 10.98 5.64
C ALA A 119 -20.22 11.89 4.93
N ASP A 120 -20.10 13.21 5.07
CA ASP A 120 -20.94 14.19 4.34
C ASP A 120 -20.63 14.26 2.82
N LEU A 121 -19.70 13.43 2.33
CA LEU A 121 -19.32 13.29 0.92
C LEU A 121 -19.58 11.87 0.37
N GLU A 122 -20.13 10.96 1.15
CA GLU A 122 -20.58 9.65 0.65
C GLU A 122 -21.92 9.81 -0.07
N ASP A 123 -22.03 9.28 -1.29
CA ASP A 123 -23.26 9.30 -2.07
C ASP A 123 -24.05 8.01 -1.82
N ASP A 124 -25.26 8.13 -1.26
CA ASP A 124 -26.17 7.03 -0.88
C ASP A 124 -26.75 6.24 -2.10
N THR A 125 -26.13 6.33 -3.28
CA THR A 125 -26.55 5.65 -4.52
C THR A 125 -26.19 4.15 -4.51
N HIS A 126 -26.87 3.41 -3.63
CA HIS A 126 -26.77 1.96 -3.48
C HIS A 126 -27.32 1.17 -4.70
N GLU A 127 -26.51 1.03 -5.76
CA GLU A 127 -26.60 -0.11 -6.67
C GLU A 127 -26.01 -1.35 -5.96
N ALA A 128 -26.84 -2.03 -5.16
CA ALA A 128 -26.44 -3.21 -4.38
C ALA A 128 -26.29 -4.46 -5.27
N SER A 129 -25.07 -4.69 -5.75
CA SER A 129 -24.67 -5.94 -6.41
C SER A 129 -24.41 -7.02 -5.35
N ASP A 130 -25.30 -8.01 -5.23
CA ASP A 130 -25.24 -9.13 -4.27
C ASP A 130 -23.88 -9.88 -4.22
N ASP A 131 -23.13 -9.91 -5.34
CA ASP A 131 -21.81 -10.55 -5.45
C ASP A 131 -20.61 -9.71 -4.98
N GLN A 132 -20.79 -8.47 -4.49
CA GLN A 132 -19.67 -7.59 -4.06
C GLN A 132 -19.60 -7.38 -2.53
N PRO A 133 -18.40 -7.29 -1.94
CA PRO A 133 -18.26 -6.97 -0.52
C PRO A 133 -18.80 -5.56 -0.22
N GLU A 134 -19.48 -5.43 0.91
CA GLU A 134 -20.04 -4.15 1.38
C GLU A 134 -18.94 -3.09 1.47
N LYS A 135 -19.16 -1.94 0.82
CA LYS A 135 -18.19 -0.84 0.78
C LYS A 135 -18.04 -0.26 2.19
N PRO A 136 -16.80 0.01 2.65
CA PRO A 136 -16.58 0.65 3.94
C PRO A 136 -17.09 2.08 3.95
N HIS A 137 -17.49 2.54 5.14
CA HIS A 137 -18.05 3.88 5.33
C HIS A 137 -17.15 4.78 6.18
N PHE A 138 -17.12 6.08 5.88
CA PHE A 138 -16.43 7.10 6.66
C PHE A 138 -17.15 7.48 7.97
N ASP A 139 -18.13 6.70 8.42
CA ASP A 139 -18.88 6.91 9.66
C ASP A 139 -18.36 6.05 10.84
N SER A 140 -19.23 5.70 11.80
CA SER A 140 -18.89 4.87 12.96
C SER A 140 -18.99 3.36 12.72
N ARG A 141 -19.50 2.90 11.57
CA ARG A 141 -19.60 1.49 11.20
C ARG A 141 -18.22 0.90 10.91
N SER A 142 -17.40 1.56 10.08
CA SER A 142 -16.07 1.07 9.72
C SER A 142 -14.94 1.80 10.44
N VAL A 143 -13.88 1.07 10.82
CA VAL A 143 -12.63 1.68 11.31
C VAL A 143 -11.57 1.55 10.24
N ILE A 144 -10.99 2.67 9.80
CA ILE A 144 -10.18 2.73 8.57
C ILE A 144 -8.82 3.35 8.86
N PHE A 145 -7.72 2.66 8.50
CA PHE A 145 -6.35 3.11 8.73
C PHE A 145 -5.49 3.14 7.45
N GLU A 146 -4.66 4.17 7.29
CA GLU A 146 -3.82 4.36 6.11
C GLU A 146 -2.55 3.48 6.12
N LEU A 147 -2.55 2.41 5.32
CA LEU A 147 -1.37 1.55 5.11
C LEU A 147 -0.37 2.19 4.15
N ASP A 148 -0.85 2.85 3.09
CA ASP A 148 -0.02 3.59 2.13
C ASP A 148 -0.79 4.78 1.55
N SER A 149 -0.07 5.84 1.18
CA SER A 149 -0.56 7.04 0.49
C SER A 149 -0.28 7.04 -1.01
N CYS A 150 0.27 5.94 -1.55
CA CYS A 150 0.42 5.63 -2.97
C CYS A 150 1.00 6.80 -3.81
N ASN A 151 1.96 7.53 -3.22
CA ASN A 151 2.57 8.75 -3.76
C ASN A 151 1.54 9.81 -4.25
N GLY A 152 0.40 9.93 -3.56
CA GLY A 152 -0.68 10.88 -3.88
C GLY A 152 -1.64 10.44 -4.98
N SER A 153 -1.56 9.18 -5.46
CA SER A 153 -2.49 8.63 -6.47
C SER A 153 -3.80 8.06 -5.91
N GLY A 154 -3.87 7.90 -4.58
CA GLY A 154 -4.96 7.31 -3.81
C GLY A 154 -4.42 6.93 -2.42
N LYS A 155 -5.10 6.04 -1.69
CA LYS A 155 -4.62 5.44 -0.44
C LYS A 155 -4.95 3.96 -0.39
N VAL A 156 -4.05 3.12 0.11
CA VAL A 156 -4.41 1.76 0.52
C VAL A 156 -4.72 1.78 2.02
N CYS A 157 -5.86 1.19 2.37
CA CYS A 157 -6.44 1.26 3.70
C CYS A 157 -6.64 -0.14 4.28
N LEU A 158 -6.26 -0.32 5.54
CA LEU A 158 -6.74 -1.42 6.37
C LEU A 158 -8.12 -1.01 6.91
N VAL A 159 -9.14 -1.74 6.50
CA VAL A 159 -10.54 -1.54 6.87
C VAL A 159 -10.93 -2.60 7.89
N TYR A 160 -11.71 -2.21 8.89
CA TYR A 160 -12.45 -3.11 9.77
C TYR A 160 -13.94 -2.89 9.51
N LYS A 161 -14.69 -3.94 9.20
CA LYS A 161 -16.15 -3.85 8.94
C LYS A 161 -16.96 -3.57 10.19
N SER A 162 -16.54 -4.14 11.32
CA SER A 162 -17.19 -3.96 12.61
C SER A 162 -16.70 -2.70 13.32
N GLY A 163 -17.66 -1.94 13.86
CA GLY A 163 -17.41 -0.80 14.74
C GLY A 163 -16.71 -1.21 16.04
N LYS A 164 -16.28 -0.22 16.83
CA LYS A 164 -15.40 -0.46 18.00
C LYS A 164 -16.14 -1.23 19.11
N PRO A 165 -15.57 -2.33 19.68
CA PRO A 165 -14.20 -2.84 19.46
C PRO A 165 -14.07 -3.65 18.17
N ALA A 166 -13.18 -3.19 17.27
CA ALA A 166 -13.05 -3.80 15.95
C ALA A 166 -12.19 -5.07 16.02
N LEU A 167 -12.70 -6.18 15.47
CA LEU A 167 -12.09 -7.51 15.53
C LEU A 167 -11.06 -7.74 14.42
N ALA A 168 -10.07 -8.58 14.71
CA ALA A 168 -9.01 -8.97 13.78
C ALA A 168 -9.48 -9.85 12.60
N GLU A 169 -10.67 -10.45 12.72
CA GLU A 169 -11.27 -11.33 11.70
C GLU A 169 -12.17 -10.55 10.71
N ASP A 170 -12.61 -9.34 11.11
CA ASP A 170 -13.49 -8.47 10.31
C ASP A 170 -12.71 -7.47 9.42
N THR A 171 -11.47 -7.79 9.04
CA THR A 171 -10.61 -6.86 8.29
C THR A 171 -10.49 -7.17 6.81
N GLU A 172 -10.33 -6.11 6.01
CA GLU A 172 -10.08 -6.16 4.57
C GLU A 172 -9.09 -5.07 4.13
N ILE A 173 -8.56 -5.19 2.91
CA ILE A 173 -7.70 -4.21 2.27
C ILE A 173 -8.42 -3.57 1.09
N TRP A 174 -8.61 -2.25 1.18
CA TRP A 174 -9.30 -1.44 0.17
C TRP A 174 -8.39 -0.34 -0.38
N PHE A 175 -8.58 0.01 -1.65
CA PHE A 175 -8.00 1.19 -2.27
C PHE A 175 -9.04 2.31 -2.32
N LEU A 176 -8.69 3.45 -1.76
CA LEU A 176 -9.44 4.71 -1.83
C LEU A 176 -8.83 5.57 -2.92
N ASP A 177 -9.57 5.91 -3.97
CA ASP A 177 -9.06 6.80 -5.01
C ASP A 177 -9.22 8.29 -4.66
N ARG A 178 -8.76 9.17 -5.55
CA ARG A 178 -8.80 10.64 -5.35
C ARG A 178 -10.18 11.27 -5.48
N ALA A 179 -11.17 10.51 -5.97
CA ALA A 179 -12.58 10.89 -6.00
C ALA A 179 -13.37 10.25 -4.83
N LEU A 180 -12.67 9.67 -3.86
CA LEU A 180 -13.21 8.97 -2.69
C LEU A 180 -13.97 7.67 -2.98
N TYR A 181 -13.82 7.08 -4.18
CA TYR A 181 -14.40 5.76 -4.44
C TYR A 181 -13.59 4.65 -3.78
N TRP A 182 -14.33 3.72 -3.17
CA TRP A 182 -13.82 2.50 -2.56
C TRP A 182 -13.73 1.36 -3.57
N HIS A 183 -12.54 0.81 -3.73
CA HIS A 183 -12.25 -0.35 -4.59
C HIS A 183 -11.64 -1.47 -3.75
N PHE A 184 -12.27 -2.64 -3.71
CA PHE A 184 -11.77 -3.79 -2.98
C PHE A 184 -10.46 -4.31 -3.61
N LEU A 185 -9.42 -4.53 -2.81
CA LEU A 185 -8.21 -5.20 -3.28
C LEU A 185 -8.20 -6.67 -2.85
N THR A 186 -8.42 -6.95 -1.57
CA THR A 186 -8.32 -8.31 -1.01
C THR A 186 -8.79 -8.39 0.45
N ASP A 187 -8.98 -9.62 0.94
CA ASP A 187 -9.31 -9.97 2.32
C ASP A 187 -8.17 -9.72 3.32
N THR A 188 -6.92 -10.00 2.92
CA THR A 188 -5.79 -10.16 3.84
C THR A 188 -4.62 -9.27 3.49
N PHE A 189 -3.93 -8.74 4.51
CA PHE A 189 -2.70 -7.98 4.29
C PHE A 189 -1.63 -8.81 3.59
N THR A 190 -1.56 -10.12 3.87
CA THR A 190 -0.65 -11.07 3.20
C THR A 190 -0.90 -11.14 1.69
N ALA A 191 -2.16 -11.16 1.26
CA ALA A 191 -2.50 -11.13 -0.16
C ALA A 191 -2.19 -9.75 -0.78
N TYR A 192 -2.46 -8.65 -0.06
CA TYR A 192 -2.10 -7.31 -0.53
C TYR A 192 -0.58 -7.15 -0.69
N TYR A 193 0.21 -7.66 0.27
CA TYR A 193 1.67 -7.63 0.21
C TYR A 193 2.19 -8.40 -1.02
N ARG A 194 1.57 -9.55 -1.33
CA ARG A 194 1.85 -10.29 -2.57
C ARG A 194 1.45 -9.53 -3.84
N LEU A 195 0.35 -8.78 -3.84
CA LEU A 195 -0.02 -7.91 -4.97
C LEU A 195 0.98 -6.77 -5.17
N LEU A 196 1.34 -6.05 -4.10
CA LEU A 196 2.34 -4.97 -4.11
C LEU A 196 3.67 -5.44 -4.70
N ILE A 197 4.13 -6.63 -4.27
CA ILE A 197 5.29 -7.36 -4.81
C ILE A 197 5.09 -7.72 -6.30
N THR A 198 3.97 -8.37 -6.65
CA THR A 198 3.70 -8.84 -8.02
C THR A 198 3.67 -7.70 -9.04
N HIS A 199 3.19 -6.52 -8.62
CA HIS A 199 3.14 -5.32 -9.45
C HIS A 199 4.38 -4.41 -9.31
N LEU A 200 5.42 -4.83 -8.58
CA LEU A 200 6.70 -4.12 -8.38
C LEU A 200 6.57 -2.67 -7.86
N GLY A 201 5.41 -2.30 -7.29
CA GLY A 201 5.08 -0.92 -6.95
C GLY A 201 4.97 0.03 -8.15
N LEU A 202 4.65 -0.46 -9.35
CA LEU A 202 4.46 0.38 -10.55
C LEU A 202 3.36 1.45 -10.33
N PRO A 203 3.42 2.61 -11.00
CA PRO A 203 2.53 3.72 -10.69
C PRO A 203 1.09 3.34 -11.07
N GLN A 204 0.15 3.60 -10.17
CA GLN A 204 -1.27 3.31 -10.38
C GLN A 204 -1.60 1.82 -10.60
N TRP A 205 -0.76 0.87 -10.14
CA TRP A 205 -1.06 -0.56 -10.28
C TRP A 205 -2.40 -0.96 -9.62
N GLN A 206 -2.78 -0.27 -8.53
CA GLN A 206 -4.05 -0.47 -7.83
C GLN A 206 -5.26 -0.24 -8.75
N TYR A 207 -5.15 0.67 -9.73
CA TYR A 207 -6.22 0.93 -10.70
C TYR A 207 -6.50 -0.27 -11.63
N ALA A 208 -5.63 -1.29 -11.67
CA ALA A 208 -5.90 -2.56 -12.36
C ALA A 208 -7.11 -3.33 -11.77
N PHE A 209 -7.46 -3.07 -10.51
CA PHE A 209 -8.57 -3.69 -9.79
C PHE A 209 -9.84 -2.80 -9.80
N THR A 210 -9.83 -1.71 -10.56
CA THR A 210 -10.92 -0.72 -10.64
C THR A 210 -11.57 -0.74 -12.02
N SER A 211 -12.84 -0.32 -12.10
CA SER A 211 -13.57 -0.19 -13.38
C SER A 211 -12.93 0.81 -14.37
N TYR A 212 -12.08 1.72 -13.88
CA TYR A 212 -11.30 2.65 -14.72
C TYR A 212 -10.12 1.98 -15.43
N GLY A 213 -9.57 0.92 -14.85
CA GLY A 213 -8.36 0.23 -15.33
C GLY A 213 -7.07 1.05 -15.23
N ILE A 214 -5.95 0.43 -15.59
CA ILE A 214 -4.63 1.08 -15.61
C ILE A 214 -4.61 2.21 -16.66
N SER A 215 -4.25 3.43 -16.22
CA SER A 215 -4.07 4.61 -17.06
C SER A 215 -3.22 4.31 -18.31
N PRO A 216 -3.56 4.88 -19.49
CA PRO A 216 -2.75 4.73 -20.71
C PRO A 216 -1.26 5.13 -20.55
N GLN A 217 -0.94 5.98 -19.57
CA GLN A 217 0.44 6.39 -19.29
C GLN A 217 1.24 5.37 -18.46
N ALA A 218 0.54 4.52 -17.67
CA ALA A 218 1.15 3.48 -16.84
C ALA A 218 1.21 2.10 -17.55
N LYS A 219 0.63 1.99 -18.75
CA LYS A 219 0.85 0.83 -19.63
C LYS A 219 2.28 0.87 -20.19
N PRO A 220 3.04 -0.23 -20.16
CA PRO A 220 4.38 -0.25 -20.75
C PRO A 220 4.30 0.03 -22.26
N LYS A 221 5.07 1.00 -22.75
CA LYS A 221 5.10 1.43 -24.15
C LYS A 221 5.83 0.40 -25.03
N GLY A 222 5.20 -0.76 -25.23
CA GLY A 222 5.81 -1.90 -25.94
C GLY A 222 4.81 -2.93 -26.48
N SER A 223 3.53 -2.57 -26.64
CA SER A 223 2.48 -3.52 -27.07
C SER A 223 1.40 -2.93 -28.00
N GLU A 224 1.77 -1.98 -28.86
CA GLU A 224 1.02 -1.82 -30.11
C GLU A 224 1.17 -3.09 -30.96
N GLY A 225 0.08 -3.57 -31.56
CA GLY A 225 0.16 -4.54 -32.66
C GLY A 225 -0.23 -6.00 -32.40
N ARG A 226 -1.23 -6.31 -31.55
CA ARG A 226 -2.05 -7.52 -31.83
C ARG A 226 -3.53 -7.43 -31.47
N SER A 227 -4.34 -7.07 -32.47
CA SER A 227 -5.78 -7.28 -32.42
C SER A 227 -6.15 -8.77 -32.45
N LYS A 228 -6.80 -9.23 -31.38
CA LYS A 228 -7.78 -10.31 -31.35
C LYS A 228 -8.96 -9.76 -30.54
N ARG A 229 -10.12 -9.44 -31.13
CA ARG A 229 -11.16 -10.41 -31.53
C ARG A 229 -11.27 -11.53 -30.51
N GLY A 230 -12.17 -11.34 -29.55
CA GLY A 230 -12.31 -12.21 -28.38
C GLY A 230 -13.22 -13.42 -28.62
N CYS A 231 -13.54 -14.09 -27.53
CA CYS A 231 -14.71 -14.92 -27.27
C CYS A 231 -14.76 -15.14 -25.75
N PHE A 232 -15.99 -15.17 -25.21
CA PHE A 232 -16.43 -15.71 -23.92
C PHE A 232 -15.35 -15.87 -22.82
#